data_AF-A0A6G1AM86-F1
#
_entry.id   AF-A0A6G1AM86-F1
#
_cell.length_a   1.000
_cell.length_b   1.000
_cell.length_c   1.000
_cell.angle_alpha   90.00
_cell.angle_beta   90.00
_cell.angle_gamma   90.00
#
_symmetry.space_group_name_H-M   'P 1'
#
loop_
_entity.id
_entity.type
_entity.pdbx_description
1 polymer ?
#
loop_
_entity_poly.entity_id
_entity_poly.type
_entity_poly.pdbx_seq_one_letter_code
_entity_poly.pdbx_strand_id
1 'polypeptide(L)'
;KSFYDASYDPLQEDCMDKFMSLSTSETSKTPQLTLNESVVMVAANGKILKKRRLNLNRFLTDDDLKAIANEVEQEIMKPRSVAPSFRSNEKYNYRKIIKSQFILNDNLSQSIVRKAGGKYLTAAALQNLDDAVKFDMGAYTSLEDSKLPVTLRISKTRLFVSAQNEDEPVLLKEMPETPKTIRDETNLLFFWERHGSKNYFKSVAHPKLFIATQEENLVHMARGLPSITDFQILETQS
;
A
#
# COMPACT_ATOMS: atom_id res chain seq x y z
N LYS A 1 -51.59 -35.06 -15.48
CA LYS A 1 -51.68 -35.29 -16.94
C LYS A 1 -50.30 -35.08 -17.53
N SER A 2 -49.77 -36.14 -18.15
CA SER A 2 -48.82 -36.23 -19.28
C SER A 2 -47.95 -35.00 -19.62
N PHE A 3 -46.61 -35.04 -19.55
CA PHE A 3 -45.62 -35.78 -20.39
C PHE A 3 -45.11 -34.91 -21.57
N TYR A 4 -43.77 -34.86 -21.70
CA TYR A 4 -42.89 -34.43 -22.80
C TYR A 4 -43.52 -33.85 -24.08
N ASP A 5 -42.95 -32.74 -24.55
CA ASP A 5 -42.79 -32.51 -25.99
C ASP A 5 -41.33 -32.18 -26.29
N ALA A 6 -40.72 -33.06 -27.07
CA ALA A 6 -39.38 -32.97 -27.60
C ALA A 6 -39.54 -33.04 -29.12
N SER A 7 -39.26 -31.94 -29.81
CA SER A 7 -39.15 -31.91 -31.26
C SER A 7 -37.70 -31.66 -31.66
N TYR A 8 -37.06 -32.69 -32.20
CA TYR A 8 -35.77 -32.65 -32.88
C TYR A 8 -35.94 -32.10 -34.31
N ASP A 9 -35.12 -31.07 -34.63
CA ASP A 9 -34.29 -30.81 -35.84
C ASP A 9 -34.84 -30.94 -37.29
N PRO A 10 -34.33 -30.11 -38.23
CA PRO A 10 -33.11 -30.52 -38.93
C PRO A 10 -32.07 -29.42 -39.23
N LEU A 11 -30.80 -29.86 -39.12
CA LEU A 11 -29.60 -29.31 -39.74
C LEU A 11 -29.77 -29.07 -41.26
N GLN A 12 -29.33 -27.89 -41.72
CA GLN A 12 -28.75 -27.68 -43.06
C GLN A 12 -27.88 -26.41 -43.03
N GLU A 13 -26.56 -26.52 -42.88
CA GLU A 13 -25.52 -26.66 -43.92
C GLU A 13 -25.20 -25.34 -44.67
N ASP A 14 -23.97 -24.88 -44.42
CA ASP A 14 -23.08 -23.99 -45.20
C ASP A 14 -23.62 -22.74 -45.91
N CYS A 15 -23.07 -21.57 -45.54
CA CYS A 15 -22.45 -20.68 -46.53
C CYS A 15 -21.53 -19.64 -45.87
N MET A 16 -20.23 -19.91 -45.95
CA MET A 16 -19.13 -18.96 -46.19
C MET A 16 -18.99 -17.71 -45.29
N ASP A 17 -17.88 -17.76 -44.53
CA ASP A 17 -16.96 -16.68 -44.24
C ASP A 17 -17.12 -15.44 -45.14
N LYS A 18 -17.57 -14.34 -44.55
CA LYS A 18 -17.44 -13.01 -45.16
C LYS A 18 -16.89 -12.04 -44.13
N PHE A 19 -15.57 -12.07 -43.98
CA PHE A 19 -14.83 -10.98 -43.37
C PHE A 19 -14.98 -9.73 -44.24
N MET A 20 -15.77 -8.76 -43.77
CA MET A 20 -15.77 -7.41 -44.33
C MET A 20 -14.54 -6.68 -43.79
N SER A 21 -13.50 -6.57 -44.62
CA SER A 21 -12.35 -5.71 -44.38
C SER A 21 -12.72 -4.25 -44.69
N LEU A 22 -12.64 -3.37 -43.70
CA LEU A 22 -12.65 -1.92 -43.92
C LEU A 22 -11.19 -1.44 -43.92
N SER A 23 -10.68 -1.12 -45.10
CA SER A 23 -9.37 -0.50 -45.28
C SER A 23 -9.46 1.01 -45.07
N THR A 24 -8.69 1.56 -44.14
CA THR A 24 -8.33 2.98 -44.14
C THR A 24 -6.86 3.10 -44.48
N SER A 25 -6.59 3.68 -45.65
CA SER A 25 -5.26 4.06 -46.12
C SER A 25 -4.89 5.41 -45.50
N GLU A 26 -3.77 5.48 -44.79
CA GLU A 26 -3.00 6.72 -44.69
C GLU A 26 -1.52 6.43 -44.43
N THR A 27 -0.70 7.12 -45.20
CA THR A 27 0.74 6.91 -45.41
C THR A 27 1.59 7.39 -44.23
N SER A 28 2.49 6.53 -43.72
CA SER A 28 3.82 6.93 -43.25
C SER A 28 4.72 5.70 -43.08
N LYS A 29 6.00 5.82 -43.47
CA LYS A 29 7.00 4.74 -43.51
C LYS A 29 7.57 4.48 -42.12
N THR A 30 7.24 3.34 -41.52
CA THR A 30 7.89 2.72 -40.34
C THR A 30 7.59 1.21 -40.33
N PRO A 31 8.45 0.37 -39.73
CA PRO A 31 8.43 -1.08 -39.94
C PRO A 31 7.12 -1.71 -39.46
N GLN A 32 6.52 -2.51 -40.34
CA GLN A 32 5.18 -3.05 -40.23
C GLN A 32 5.12 -4.16 -39.15
N LEU A 33 4.76 -3.77 -37.92
CA LEU A 33 4.34 -4.72 -36.89
C LEU A 33 2.84 -4.97 -37.06
N THR A 34 2.49 -6.09 -37.69
CA THR A 34 1.09 -6.57 -37.77
C THR A 34 0.64 -7.05 -36.39
N LEU A 35 -0.18 -6.23 -35.74
CA LEU A 35 -0.82 -6.56 -34.47
C LEU A 35 -2.24 -7.08 -34.80
N ASN A 36 -2.40 -8.40 -34.83
CA ASN A 36 -3.71 -9.02 -35.03
C ASN A 36 -4.44 -9.09 -33.67
N GLU A 37 -5.45 -8.26 -33.51
CA GLU A 37 -6.35 -8.24 -32.36
C GLU A 37 -7.41 -9.34 -32.52
N SER A 38 -7.40 -10.35 -31.66
CA SER A 38 -8.47 -11.35 -31.60
C SER A 38 -9.23 -11.24 -30.28
N VAL A 39 -10.55 -11.06 -30.40
CA VAL A 39 -11.48 -11.00 -29.26
C VAL A 39 -12.09 -12.37 -29.08
N VAL A 40 -11.77 -13.06 -27.98
CA VAL A 40 -12.39 -14.34 -27.63
C VAL A 40 -13.52 -14.07 -26.63
N MET A 41 -14.77 -14.38 -27.02
CA MET A 41 -15.93 -14.35 -26.12
C MET A 41 -16.10 -15.70 -25.42
N VAL A 42 -16.02 -15.71 -24.09
CA VAL A 42 -16.41 -16.86 -23.26
C VAL A 42 -17.51 -16.40 -22.32
N ALA A 43 -18.71 -16.98 -22.46
CA ALA A 43 -19.84 -16.71 -21.58
C ALA A 43 -19.93 -17.79 -20.50
N ALA A 44 -19.76 -17.38 -19.25
CA ALA A 44 -20.25 -18.13 -18.09
C ALA A 44 -20.79 -17.10 -17.09
N ASN A 45 -22.12 -17.01 -17.02
CA ASN A 45 -22.91 -16.43 -15.94
C ASN A 45 -22.61 -14.95 -15.61
N GLY A 46 -23.00 -14.06 -16.52
CA GLY A 46 -23.57 -12.74 -16.16
C GLY A 46 -22.63 -11.59 -15.75
N LYS A 47 -21.30 -11.69 -15.86
CA LYS A 47 -20.39 -10.52 -15.70
C LYS A 47 -19.26 -10.53 -16.73
N ILE A 48 -19.19 -9.46 -17.55
CA ILE A 48 -18.21 -9.30 -18.62
C ILE A 48 -16.84 -8.95 -18.01
N LEU A 49 -15.83 -9.80 -18.24
CA LEU A 49 -14.44 -9.55 -17.87
C LEU A 49 -13.60 -9.41 -19.15
N LYS A 50 -13.12 -8.20 -19.44
CA LYS A 50 -12.20 -7.95 -20.57
C LYS A 50 -10.78 -8.37 -20.16
N LYS A 51 -10.28 -9.49 -20.69
CA LYS A 51 -8.86 -9.87 -20.54
C LYS A 51 -8.11 -9.60 -21.84
N ARG A 52 -7.11 -8.70 -21.79
CA ARG A 52 -6.19 -8.46 -22.91
C ARG A 52 -5.13 -9.55 -22.90
N ARG A 53 -5.01 -10.31 -24.00
CA ARG A 53 -3.97 -11.33 -24.17
C ARG A 53 -3.14 -10.93 -25.37
N LEU A 54 -1.87 -10.58 -25.14
CA LEU A 54 -0.91 -10.32 -26.22
C LEU A 54 -0.29 -11.66 -26.59
N ASN A 55 -0.36 -12.02 -27.88
CA ASN A 55 0.28 -13.23 -28.39
C ASN A 55 1.42 -12.82 -29.33
N LEU A 56 2.63 -13.29 -29.05
CA LEU A 56 3.83 -13.00 -29.85
C LEU A 56 4.18 -14.27 -30.64
N ASN A 57 3.69 -14.40 -31.87
CA ASN A 57 4.15 -15.43 -32.78
C ASN A 57 5.25 -14.86 -33.66
N ARG A 58 6.51 -15.08 -33.30
CA ARG A 58 7.65 -14.82 -34.18
C ARG A 58 8.52 -16.08 -34.21
N PHE A 59 8.64 -16.69 -35.38
CA PHE A 59 9.63 -17.72 -35.63
C PHE A 59 10.95 -17.03 -35.94
N LEU A 60 11.99 -17.32 -35.14
CA LEU A 60 13.34 -16.84 -35.36
C LEU A 60 13.94 -17.58 -36.56
N THR A 61 14.50 -16.83 -37.50
CA THR A 61 15.24 -17.41 -38.64
C THR A 61 16.74 -17.32 -38.34
N ASP A 62 17.55 -18.25 -38.85
CA ASP A 62 18.98 -18.40 -38.52
C ASP A 62 19.83 -17.11 -38.72
N ASP A 63 19.40 -16.21 -39.60
CA ASP A 63 20.03 -14.91 -39.80
C ASP A 63 19.82 -13.91 -38.66
N ASP A 64 18.74 -14.04 -37.85
CA ASP A 64 18.51 -13.19 -36.66
C ASP A 64 19.47 -13.56 -35.50
N LEU A 65 19.98 -14.80 -35.47
CA LEU A 65 20.93 -15.28 -34.44
C LEU A 65 22.35 -14.76 -34.67
N LYS A 66 22.72 -14.47 -35.92
CA LYS A 66 24.05 -13.89 -36.26
C LYS A 66 24.18 -12.42 -35.86
N ALA A 67 23.07 -11.69 -35.71
CA ALA A 67 23.09 -10.30 -35.26
C ALA A 67 23.30 -10.16 -33.74
N ILE A 68 22.99 -11.22 -32.96
CA ILE A 68 23.12 -11.23 -31.49
C ILE A 68 24.55 -11.63 -31.05
N ALA A 69 25.29 -12.32 -31.90
CA ALA A 69 26.59 -12.91 -31.56
C ALA A 69 27.79 -11.94 -31.57
N ASN A 70 27.64 -10.72 -32.09
CA ASN A 70 28.76 -9.77 -32.26
C ASN A 70 28.73 -8.55 -31.34
N GLU A 71 27.86 -8.52 -30.32
CA GLU A 71 27.81 -7.41 -29.36
C GLU A 71 27.86 -7.94 -27.92
N VAL A 72 28.98 -8.56 -27.57
CA VAL A 72 29.31 -8.94 -26.19
C VAL A 72 30.64 -8.28 -25.80
N GLU A 73 30.59 -6.99 -25.49
CA GLU A 73 31.46 -6.40 -24.48
C GLU A 73 30.66 -6.26 -23.17
N GLN A 74 31.16 -6.94 -22.14
CA GLN A 74 30.49 -7.10 -20.86
C GLN A 74 30.63 -5.84 -20.00
N GLU A 75 29.60 -5.01 -19.92
CA GLU A 75 29.39 -4.15 -18.75
C GLU A 75 28.41 -4.83 -17.78
N ILE A 76 28.97 -5.45 -16.74
CA ILE A 76 28.24 -6.09 -15.64
C ILE A 76 27.56 -4.98 -14.81
N MET A 77 26.36 -4.57 -15.21
CA MET A 77 25.52 -3.69 -14.39
C MET A 77 24.93 -4.48 -13.22
N LYS A 78 25.41 -4.21 -11.99
CA LYS A 78 24.77 -4.68 -10.74
C LYS A 78 23.28 -4.29 -10.74
N PRO A 79 22.34 -5.20 -10.39
CA PRO A 79 20.97 -4.80 -10.15
C PRO A 79 20.92 -3.99 -8.85
N ARG A 80 20.61 -2.70 -8.97
CA ARG A 80 20.35 -1.81 -7.84
C ARG A 80 19.00 -2.22 -7.23
N SER A 81 19.03 -3.11 -6.25
CA SER A 81 17.88 -3.39 -5.39
C SER A 81 17.64 -2.18 -4.48
N VAL A 82 16.94 -1.19 -5.01
CA VAL A 82 16.40 -0.09 -4.21
C VAL A 82 14.88 -0.21 -4.31
N ALA A 83 14.25 -0.56 -3.19
CA ALA A 83 12.81 -0.38 -3.03
C ALA A 83 12.46 1.06 -3.46
N PRO A 84 11.32 1.29 -4.14
CA PRO A 84 10.99 2.62 -4.63
C PRO A 84 10.83 3.54 -3.43
N SER A 85 11.88 4.31 -3.12
CA SER A 85 11.79 5.40 -2.16
C SER A 85 10.94 6.46 -2.85
N PHE A 86 9.68 6.51 -2.45
CA PHE A 86 8.80 7.64 -2.73
C PHE A 86 9.44 8.88 -2.09
N ARG A 87 10.33 9.56 -2.82
CA ARG A 87 10.81 10.90 -2.45
C ARG A 87 9.66 11.87 -2.69
N SER A 88 8.81 12.03 -1.69
CA SER A 88 7.95 13.21 -1.63
C SER A 88 8.85 14.42 -1.45
N ASN A 89 8.83 15.37 -2.38
CA ASN A 89 9.48 16.69 -2.21
C ASN A 89 8.78 17.56 -1.14
N GLU A 90 7.85 16.97 -0.39
CA GLU A 90 7.06 17.63 0.61
C GLU A 90 7.89 17.86 1.87
N LYS A 91 7.84 19.10 2.35
CA LYS A 91 8.58 19.54 3.54
C LYS A 91 7.62 19.69 4.68
N TYR A 92 7.89 18.96 5.76
CA TYR A 92 7.12 19.04 7.00
C TYR A 92 7.90 19.86 8.02
N ASN A 93 7.32 20.95 8.51
CA ASN A 93 7.95 21.84 9.50
C ASN A 93 7.31 21.66 10.86
N TYR A 94 8.13 21.46 11.90
CA TYR A 94 7.65 21.30 13.26
C TYR A 94 6.96 22.57 13.75
N ARG A 95 5.81 22.41 14.41
CA ARG A 95 5.03 23.52 14.94
C ARG A 95 5.09 23.55 16.47
N LYS A 96 4.51 22.54 17.13
CA LYS A 96 4.44 22.43 18.59
C LYS A 96 3.98 21.04 19.01
N ILE A 97 4.17 20.71 20.29
CA ILE A 97 3.46 19.60 20.93
C ILE A 97 2.00 20.00 21.11
N ILE A 98 1.07 19.16 20.68
CA ILE A 98 -0.38 19.40 20.74
C ILE A 98 -1.09 18.54 21.79
N LYS A 99 -0.50 17.39 22.16
CA LYS A 99 -0.90 16.56 23.29
C LYS A 99 0.35 16.00 23.95
N SER A 100 0.36 15.93 25.27
CA SER A 100 1.50 15.44 26.05
C SER A 100 1.07 14.38 27.04
N GLN A 101 1.95 13.42 27.29
CA GLN A 101 1.78 12.32 28.25
C GLN A 101 0.47 11.51 28.14
N PHE A 102 -0.18 11.50 26.97
CA PHE A 102 -1.43 10.76 26.80
C PHE A 102 -1.19 9.27 26.58
N ILE A 103 -2.19 8.44 26.89
CA ILE A 103 -2.17 7.00 26.67
C ILE A 103 -3.05 6.68 25.45
N LEU A 104 -2.62 5.69 24.66
CA LEU A 104 -3.40 5.13 23.57
C LEU A 104 -4.01 3.81 24.00
N ASN A 105 -5.33 3.74 23.92
CA ASN A 105 -6.10 2.50 24.13
C ASN A 105 -6.73 2.11 22.80
N ASP A 106 -6.67 0.84 22.43
CA ASP A 106 -7.40 0.35 21.27
C ASP A 106 -8.90 0.15 21.56
N ASN A 107 -9.66 -0.26 20.55
CA ASN A 107 -11.10 -0.51 20.67
C ASN A 107 -11.45 -1.68 21.63
N LEU A 108 -10.48 -2.51 22.02
CA LEU A 108 -10.65 -3.56 23.03
C LEU A 108 -10.26 -3.08 24.44
N SER A 109 -10.06 -1.77 24.62
CA SER A 109 -9.59 -1.16 25.87
C SER A 109 -8.22 -1.67 26.33
N GLN A 110 -7.40 -2.15 25.38
CA GLN A 110 -6.02 -2.51 25.66
C GLN A 110 -5.12 -1.30 25.48
N SER A 111 -4.26 -1.05 26.47
CA SER A 111 -3.31 0.05 26.45
C SER A 111 -2.03 -0.37 25.72
N ILE A 112 -1.41 0.57 25.02
CA ILE A 112 -0.09 0.33 24.44
C ILE A 112 0.98 0.27 25.54
N VAL A 113 1.72 -0.83 25.59
CA VAL A 113 2.84 -1.06 26.52
C VAL A 113 4.13 -1.39 25.79
N ARG A 114 5.27 -1.21 26.46
CA ARG A 114 6.54 -1.71 25.94
C ARG A 114 6.64 -3.21 26.21
N LYS A 115 7.00 -3.97 25.16
CA LYS A 115 7.33 -5.39 25.32
C LYS A 115 8.63 -5.54 26.10
N ALA A 116 8.78 -6.69 26.78
CA ALA A 116 10.04 -7.08 27.41
C ALA A 116 11.23 -6.89 26.44
N GLY A 117 12.26 -6.18 26.88
CA GLY A 117 13.40 -5.78 26.04
C GLY A 117 13.29 -4.38 25.41
N GLY A 118 12.16 -3.68 25.57
CA GLY A 118 12.02 -2.24 25.37
C GLY A 118 12.07 -1.73 23.92
N LYS A 119 12.29 -2.61 22.94
CA LYS A 119 12.42 -2.26 21.51
C LYS A 119 11.08 -2.15 20.77
N TYR A 120 10.09 -2.92 21.20
CA TYR A 120 8.80 -3.05 20.53
C TYR A 120 7.65 -2.67 21.46
N LEU A 121 6.52 -2.36 20.84
CA LEU A 121 5.25 -2.06 21.51
C LEU A 121 4.29 -3.24 21.33
N THR A 122 3.44 -3.46 22.32
CA THR A 122 2.33 -4.43 22.28
C THR A 122 1.10 -3.79 22.92
N ALA A 123 -0.09 -4.29 22.60
CA ALA A 123 -1.30 -3.94 23.33
C ALA A 123 -1.51 -4.95 24.48
N ALA A 124 -1.93 -4.46 25.63
CA ALA A 124 -2.28 -5.31 26.77
C ALA A 124 -3.37 -4.65 27.62
N ALA A 125 -4.27 -5.45 28.19
CA ALA A 125 -5.20 -4.97 29.21
C ALA A 125 -4.44 -4.73 30.52
N LEU A 126 -4.48 -3.49 31.03
CA LEU A 126 -3.75 -3.10 32.23
C LEU A 126 -4.67 -2.86 33.41
N GLN A 127 -4.25 -3.33 34.59
CA GLN A 127 -4.88 -2.97 35.86
C GLN A 127 -4.34 -1.63 36.38
N ASN A 128 -3.05 -1.37 36.16
CA ASN A 128 -2.40 -0.10 36.50
C ASN A 128 -2.03 0.67 35.22
N LEU A 129 -2.59 1.87 35.06
CA LEU A 129 -2.32 2.72 33.90
C LEU A 129 -0.92 3.34 33.89
N ASP A 130 -0.19 3.29 35.00
CA ASP A 130 1.19 3.78 35.03
C ASP A 130 2.16 2.90 34.23
N ASP A 131 1.81 1.63 33.98
CA ASP A 131 2.57 0.73 33.14
C ASP A 131 2.37 1.00 31.63
N ALA A 132 1.37 1.83 31.29
CA ALA A 132 1.09 2.22 29.92
C ALA A 132 2.16 3.17 29.36
N VAL A 133 2.43 3.07 28.06
CA VAL A 133 3.29 4.02 27.37
C VAL A 133 2.56 5.35 27.23
N LYS A 134 3.15 6.39 27.82
CA LYS A 134 2.71 7.77 27.70
C LYS A 134 3.36 8.40 26.46
N PHE A 135 2.58 9.02 25.59
CA PHE A 135 3.04 9.63 24.33
C PHE A 135 2.94 11.16 24.34
N ASP A 136 3.86 11.79 23.62
CA ASP A 136 3.78 13.18 23.21
C ASP A 136 3.54 13.25 21.69
N MET A 137 2.60 14.10 21.28
CA MET A 137 2.21 14.28 19.89
C MET A 137 2.72 15.64 19.41
N GLY A 138 3.72 15.61 18.53
CA GLY A 138 4.28 16.79 17.88
C GLY A 138 3.59 17.05 16.53
N ALA A 139 2.99 18.22 16.35
CA ALA A 139 2.35 18.60 15.10
C ALA A 139 3.33 19.27 14.14
N TYR A 140 3.15 18.99 12.85
CA TYR A 140 3.90 19.57 11.74
C TYR A 140 2.94 20.30 10.79
N THR A 141 3.47 21.24 10.01
CA THR A 141 2.77 21.85 8.88
C THR A 141 3.38 21.37 7.58
N SER A 142 2.54 21.17 6.57
CA SER A 142 2.93 20.81 5.20
C SER A 142 2.37 21.85 4.22
N LEU A 143 2.56 21.65 2.92
CA LEU A 143 1.91 22.49 1.91
C LEU A 143 0.40 22.19 1.80
N GLU A 144 0.01 20.95 2.11
CA GLU A 144 -1.38 20.52 2.14
C GLU A 144 -1.95 20.72 3.56
N ASP A 145 -2.78 21.74 3.75
CA ASP A 145 -3.39 22.06 5.06
C ASP A 145 -4.58 21.15 5.41
N SER A 146 -4.98 20.24 4.51
CA SER A 146 -6.15 19.36 4.70
C SER A 146 -5.92 18.27 5.75
N LYS A 147 -4.67 17.89 5.99
CA LYS A 147 -4.29 16.81 6.92
C LYS A 147 -3.38 17.37 8.01
N LEU A 148 -3.43 16.73 9.18
CA LEU A 148 -2.59 17.09 10.32
C LEU A 148 -1.47 16.06 10.49
N PRO A 149 -0.27 16.29 9.90
CA PRO A 149 0.88 15.41 10.11
C PRO A 149 1.43 15.57 11.53
N VAL A 150 1.63 14.44 12.20
CA VAL A 150 2.13 14.38 13.57
C VAL A 150 3.24 13.34 13.71
N THR A 151 4.12 13.55 14.67
CA THR A 151 5.02 12.51 15.19
C THR A 151 4.54 12.05 16.55
N LEU A 152 4.67 10.76 16.82
CA LEU A 152 4.43 10.18 18.15
C LEU A 152 5.78 9.88 18.82
N ARG A 153 6.01 10.48 19.99
CA ARG A 153 7.21 10.28 20.80
C ARG A 153 6.82 9.66 22.14
N ILE A 154 7.62 8.75 22.66
CA ILE A 154 7.42 8.27 24.03
C ILE A 154 7.85 9.37 25.00
N SER A 155 6.95 9.78 25.90
CA SER A 155 7.12 10.89 26.82
C SER A 155 8.37 10.72 27.67
N LYS A 156 9.06 11.84 27.95
CA LYS A 156 10.33 11.88 28.70
C LYS A 156 11.49 11.08 28.05
N THR A 157 11.32 10.63 26.81
CA THR A 157 12.37 9.92 26.06
C THR A 157 12.61 10.56 24.69
N ARG A 158 13.62 10.06 23.99
CA ARG A 158 13.99 10.44 22.62
C ARG A 158 13.52 9.44 21.56
N LEU A 159 12.61 8.54 21.94
CA LEU A 159 12.15 7.45 21.09
C LEU A 159 10.88 7.86 20.35
N PHE A 160 10.97 7.89 19.02
CA PHE A 160 9.88 8.20 18.10
C PHE A 160 9.35 6.93 17.47
N VAL A 161 8.03 6.86 17.31
CA VAL A 161 7.39 5.77 16.57
C VAL A 161 7.67 5.96 15.08
N SER A 162 8.13 4.88 14.44
CA SER A 162 8.50 4.84 13.03
C SER A 162 7.70 3.75 12.32
N ALA A 163 6.96 4.14 11.28
CA ALA A 163 6.24 3.23 10.42
C ALA A 163 7.21 2.30 9.66
N GLN A 164 6.80 1.05 9.47
CA GLN A 164 7.47 0.05 8.65
C GLN A 164 6.55 -0.37 7.49
N ASN A 165 6.88 -1.46 6.79
CA ASN A 165 6.00 -1.99 5.74
C ASN A 165 4.76 -2.66 6.34
N GLU A 166 3.87 -3.11 5.46
CA GLU A 166 2.65 -3.82 5.84
C GLU A 166 2.98 -5.08 6.68
N ASP A 167 2.21 -5.27 7.76
CA ASP A 167 2.32 -6.35 8.75
C ASP A 167 3.64 -6.38 9.55
N GLU A 168 4.51 -5.38 9.37
CA GLU A 168 5.73 -5.24 10.15
C GLU A 168 5.50 -4.43 11.44
N PRO A 169 6.16 -4.80 12.55
CA PRO A 169 6.03 -4.08 13.80
C PRO A 169 6.58 -2.65 13.67
N VAL A 170 5.91 -1.70 14.33
CA VAL A 170 6.43 -0.33 14.43
C VAL A 170 7.75 -0.33 15.19
N LEU A 171 8.70 0.50 14.74
CA LEU A 171 10.00 0.63 15.40
C LEU A 171 10.05 1.88 16.27
N LEU A 172 10.86 1.81 17.32
CA LEU A 172 11.20 2.96 18.15
C LEU A 172 12.56 3.51 17.73
N LYS A 173 12.55 4.59 16.95
CA LYS A 173 13.76 5.26 16.48
C LYS A 173 14.19 6.32 17.47
N GLU A 174 15.42 6.23 17.95
CA GLU A 174 16.01 7.26 18.80
C GLU A 174 16.49 8.45 17.95
N MET A 175 16.08 9.67 18.33
CA MET A 175 16.50 10.91 17.67
C MET A 175 17.16 11.85 18.70
N PRO A 176 18.27 12.53 18.36
CA PRO A 176 18.98 13.39 19.31
C PRO A 176 18.10 14.54 19.82
N GLU A 177 17.27 15.10 18.94
CA GLU A 177 16.29 16.13 19.25
C GLU A 177 15.00 15.92 18.44
N THR A 178 13.96 16.70 18.73
CA THR A 178 12.73 16.66 17.92
C THR A 178 13.03 17.28 16.56
N PRO A 179 12.85 16.56 15.43
CA PRO A 179 13.20 17.06 14.11
C PRO A 179 12.45 18.35 13.78
N LYS A 180 13.16 19.46 13.57
CA LYS A 180 12.52 20.74 13.20
C LYS A 180 11.93 20.71 11.79
N THR A 181 12.50 19.89 10.92
CA THR A 181 12.06 19.71 9.54
C THR A 181 12.26 18.25 9.14
N ILE A 182 11.25 17.66 8.51
CA ILE A 182 11.31 16.31 7.95
C ILE A 182 11.07 16.39 6.44
N ARG A 183 11.93 15.71 5.67
CA ARG A 183 11.81 15.57 4.21
C ARG A 183 11.87 14.11 3.80
N ASP A 184 12.96 13.43 4.14
CA ASP A 184 13.20 12.05 3.73
C ASP A 184 12.70 11.01 4.74
N GLU A 185 12.66 11.37 6.04
CA GLU A 185 12.24 10.46 7.12
C GLU A 185 10.72 10.52 7.38
N THR A 186 9.93 10.40 6.31
CA THR A 186 8.47 10.47 6.37
C THR A 186 7.84 9.30 7.12
N ASN A 187 8.60 8.24 7.40
CA ASN A 187 8.16 7.12 8.24
C ASN A 187 7.94 7.50 9.70
N LEU A 188 8.51 8.61 10.18
CA LEU A 188 8.24 9.16 11.51
C LEU A 188 6.91 9.91 11.59
N LEU A 189 6.31 10.24 10.44
CA LEU A 189 5.12 11.04 10.34
C LEU A 189 3.88 10.19 10.11
N PHE A 190 2.81 10.58 10.80
CA PHE A 190 1.48 10.02 10.67
C PHE A 190 0.49 11.15 10.46
N PHE A 191 -0.44 10.99 9.51
CA PHE A 191 -1.62 11.84 9.47
C PHE A 191 -2.56 11.42 10.59
N TRP A 192 -2.84 12.36 11.49
CA TRP A 192 -3.80 12.16 12.58
C TRP A 192 -5.21 12.49 12.09
N GLU A 193 -6.04 11.46 11.96
CA GLU A 193 -7.44 11.55 11.57
C GLU A 193 -8.33 11.25 12.78
N ARG A 194 -9.42 12.01 12.95
CA ARG A 194 -10.34 11.87 14.08
C ARG A 194 -11.76 11.68 13.59
N HIS A 195 -12.39 10.60 14.03
CA HIS A 195 -13.80 10.32 13.77
C HIS A 195 -14.52 10.10 15.11
N GLY A 196 -15.19 11.14 15.61
CA GLY A 196 -15.78 11.12 16.95
C GLY A 196 -14.71 11.02 18.04
N SER A 197 -14.80 10.00 18.89
CA SER A 197 -13.80 9.67 19.92
C SER A 197 -12.63 8.83 19.41
N LYS A 198 -12.74 8.28 18.18
CA LYS A 198 -11.75 7.40 17.57
C LYS A 198 -10.67 8.19 16.85
N ASN A 199 -9.42 7.79 17.05
CA ASN A 199 -8.23 8.39 16.48
C ASN A 199 -7.52 7.37 15.61
N TYR A 200 -7.11 7.79 14.42
CA TYR A 200 -6.39 6.96 13.46
C TYR A 200 -5.05 7.63 13.14
N PHE A 201 -4.02 6.82 13.01
CA PHE A 201 -2.66 7.28 12.72
C PHE A 201 -2.20 6.63 11.42
N LYS A 202 -2.44 7.33 10.32
CA LYS A 202 -2.13 6.86 8.97
C LYS A 202 -0.71 7.23 8.59
N SER A 203 0.09 6.29 8.12
CA SER A 203 1.49 6.58 7.76
C SER A 203 1.57 7.55 6.58
N VAL A 204 2.47 8.53 6.68
CA VAL A 204 2.81 9.41 5.54
C VAL A 204 3.64 8.65 4.50
N ALA A 205 4.59 7.82 4.95
CA ALA A 205 5.41 6.99 4.07
C ALA A 205 4.59 5.91 3.34
N HIS A 206 3.57 5.36 3.99
CA HIS A 206 2.69 4.34 3.43
C HIS A 206 1.21 4.76 3.56
N PRO A 207 0.65 5.54 2.62
CA PRO A 207 -0.68 6.14 2.74
C PRO A 207 -1.87 5.18 2.82
N LYS A 208 -1.65 3.87 2.79
CA LYS A 208 -2.71 2.86 2.98
C LYS A 208 -2.63 2.17 4.34
N LEU A 209 -1.56 2.42 5.09
CA LEU A 209 -1.28 1.75 6.35
C LEU A 209 -1.54 2.67 7.54
N PHE A 210 -2.04 2.07 8.61
CA PHE A 210 -2.32 2.67 9.89
C PHE A 210 -1.53 1.95 10.97
N ILE A 211 -1.22 2.65 12.06
CA ILE A 211 -0.81 1.98 13.29
C ILE A 211 -1.97 1.08 13.73
N ALA A 212 -1.66 -0.17 14.06
CA ALA A 212 -2.66 -1.15 14.43
C ALA A 212 -2.22 -2.04 15.60
N THR A 213 -3.21 -2.55 16.33
CA THR A 213 -3.05 -3.60 17.34
C THR A 213 -3.73 -4.88 16.88
N GLN A 214 -3.26 -6.00 17.39
CA GLN A 214 -3.88 -7.30 17.24
C GLN A 214 -3.54 -8.15 18.47
N GLU A 215 -4.46 -9.01 18.87
CA GLU A 215 -4.28 -9.92 20.00
C GLU A 215 -2.99 -10.73 19.86
N GLU A 216 -2.22 -10.81 20.95
CA GLU A 216 -0.90 -11.49 21.07
C GLU A 216 0.21 -11.01 20.11
N ASN A 217 -0.06 -9.97 19.31
CA ASN A 217 0.86 -9.43 18.33
C ASN A 217 1.47 -8.10 18.75
N LEU A 218 2.58 -7.75 18.10
CA LEU A 218 3.20 -6.44 18.25
C LEU A 218 2.30 -5.37 17.60
N VAL A 219 2.43 -4.13 18.08
CA VAL A 219 1.90 -2.98 17.36
C VAL A 219 2.60 -2.91 16.00
N HIS A 220 1.82 -2.92 14.92
CA HIS A 220 2.32 -3.06 13.56
C HIS A 220 1.59 -2.11 12.61
N MET A 221 2.03 -2.07 11.36
CA MET A 221 1.38 -1.31 10.31
C MET A 221 0.38 -2.17 9.54
N ALA A 222 -0.90 -1.82 9.51
CA ALA A 222 -1.93 -2.59 8.83
C ALA A 222 -2.88 -1.71 8.02
N ARG A 223 -3.59 -2.29 7.04
CA ARG A 223 -4.61 -1.57 6.25
C ARG A 223 -5.95 -1.43 6.96
N GLY A 224 -6.16 -2.19 8.04
CA GLY A 224 -7.44 -2.32 8.73
C GLY A 224 -7.63 -3.75 9.23
N LEU A 225 -8.87 -4.23 9.18
CA LEU A 225 -9.24 -5.57 9.64
C LEU A 225 -8.35 -6.68 9.03
N PRO A 226 -7.96 -7.71 9.80
CA PRO A 226 -8.44 -8.03 11.15
C PRO A 226 -7.81 -7.21 12.29
N SER A 227 -6.81 -6.38 11.99
CA SER A 227 -6.15 -5.53 12.99
C SER A 227 -7.01 -4.31 13.36
N ILE A 228 -6.91 -3.89 14.62
CA ILE A 228 -7.63 -2.75 15.16
C ILE A 228 -6.80 -1.50 14.92
N THR A 229 -7.34 -0.53 14.20
CA THR A 229 -6.62 0.70 13.80
C THR A 229 -7.14 1.96 14.49
N ASP A 230 -8.25 1.84 15.22
CA ASP A 230 -8.86 2.92 15.96
C ASP A 230 -8.43 2.93 17.42
N PHE A 231 -8.00 4.11 17.87
CA PHE A 231 -7.55 4.35 19.23
C PHE A 231 -8.37 5.42 19.94
N GLN A 232 -8.59 5.21 21.23
CA GLN A 232 -9.01 6.25 22.15
C GLN A 232 -7.77 6.88 22.79
N ILE A 233 -7.73 8.20 22.82
CA ILE A 233 -6.69 8.97 23.52
C ILE A 233 -7.20 9.25 24.94
N LEU A 234 -6.50 8.75 25.94
CA LEU A 234 -6.74 9.05 27.35
C LEU A 234 -5.72 10.09 27.82
N GLU A 235 -6.19 11.26 28.24
CA GLU A 235 -5.33 12.29 28.81
C GLU A 235 -5.03 11.95 30.27
N THR A 236 -3.74 11.89 30.64
CA THR A 236 -3.35 11.79 32.04
C THR A 236 -3.37 13.19 32.65
N GLN A 237 -4.15 13.40 33.71
CA GLN A 237 -4.08 14.64 34.48
C GLN A 237 -2.70 14.70 35.15
N SER A 238 -1.98 15.79 34.87
CA SER A 238 -0.69 16.12 35.50
C SER A 238 -0.88 16.71 36.88
#